data_AF-A0A2D9DF83-F1
#
_entry.id   AF-A0A2D9DF83-F1
#
_cell.length_a   1.000
_cell.length_b   1.000
_cell.length_c   1.000
_cell.angle_alpha   90.00
_cell.angle_beta   90.00
_cell.angle_gamma   90.00
#
_symmetry.space_group_name_H-M   'P 1'
#
loop_
_entity.id
_entity.type
_entity.pdbx_description
1 polymer ?
#
loop_
_entity_poly.entity_id
_entity_poly.type
_entity_poly.pdbx_seq_one_letter_code
_entity_poly.pdbx_strand_id
1 'polypeptide(L)'
;MESLEEFYKHKFQTPPKFKNQKNGLFDVFTIEENMKYNVKTPAYVRRDFYKILLFEGENIFHFGDESIPVSGKTLLFFNPNTPYTYETLAPGTKGYFCVFKEEFFKDSLRIHLTDLPLFKPFSKPIYPLSDDLFAEIHPLFVKIKNEIEGDYSYKYELIKSYVSALIFSALKLSVSPAKPESTNAATRITAVFMEVLDRQFSIESISQKITCRT
;
A
#
# COMPACT_ATOMS: atom_id res chain seq x y z
N MET A 1 -6.40 6.14 15.32
CA MET A 1 -5.35 6.25 14.28
C MET A 1 -4.18 5.51 14.86
N GLU A 2 -3.77 4.39 14.27
CA GLU A 2 -2.56 3.69 14.71
C GLU A 2 -1.40 4.27 13.92
N SER A 3 -0.48 4.87 14.65
CA SER A 3 0.82 5.27 14.13
C SER A 3 1.66 4.04 13.78
N LEU A 4 2.62 4.20 12.89
CA LEU A 4 3.61 3.17 12.61
C LEU A 4 4.27 2.63 13.89
N GLU A 5 4.53 3.47 14.89
CA GLU A 5 5.06 3.08 16.20
C GLU A 5 4.09 2.19 17.01
N GLU A 6 2.80 2.51 17.01
CA GLU A 6 1.78 1.70 17.68
C GLU A 6 1.59 0.35 16.99
N PHE A 7 1.64 0.32 15.65
CA PHE A 7 1.65 -0.93 14.89
C PHE A 7 2.78 -1.85 15.35
N TYR A 8 4.00 -1.32 15.55
CA TYR A 8 5.11 -2.11 16.09
C TYR A 8 4.85 -2.62 17.50
N LYS A 9 4.31 -1.79 18.40
CA LYS A 9 4.04 -2.19 19.80
C LYS A 9 2.97 -3.28 19.88
N HIS A 10 1.91 -3.17 19.09
CA HIS A 10 0.87 -4.20 19.02
C HIS A 10 1.39 -5.47 18.36
N LYS A 11 2.33 -5.33 17.42
CA LYS A 11 2.86 -6.45 16.63
C LYS A 11 4.05 -7.18 17.24
N PHE A 12 4.78 -6.56 18.14
CA PHE A 12 5.91 -7.22 18.77
C PHE A 12 5.86 -6.86 20.26
N GLN A 13 5.55 -7.85 21.12
CA GLN A 13 5.43 -7.69 22.59
C GLN A 13 6.65 -6.98 23.20
N THR A 14 7.80 -7.10 22.54
CA THR A 14 8.92 -6.18 22.62
C THR A 14 9.12 -5.64 21.21
N PRO A 15 9.10 -4.31 20.95
CA PRO A 15 9.40 -3.81 19.62
C PRO A 15 10.76 -4.40 19.21
N PRO A 16 10.90 -4.97 18.00
CA PRO A 16 12.16 -5.57 17.57
C PRO A 16 13.21 -4.50 17.77
N LYS A 17 14.20 -4.79 18.63
CA LYS A 17 15.16 -3.83 19.18
C LYS A 17 15.46 -2.77 18.12
N PHE A 18 14.91 -1.58 18.33
CA PHE A 18 15.10 -0.38 17.52
C PHE A 18 16.60 -0.10 17.40
N LYS A 19 17.27 -0.72 16.44
CA LYS A 19 18.61 -0.32 16.05
C LYS A 19 18.45 0.92 15.19
N ASN A 20 18.37 2.07 15.87
CA ASN A 20 18.86 3.36 15.39
C ASN A 20 18.75 3.60 13.87
N GLN A 21 17.54 3.53 13.31
CA GLN A 21 17.33 4.03 11.95
C GLN A 21 16.96 5.49 12.05
N LYS A 22 17.82 6.36 11.55
CA LYS A 22 17.68 7.83 11.59
C LYS A 22 16.35 8.38 11.05
N ASN A 23 15.51 7.58 10.38
CA ASN A 23 14.29 8.08 9.74
C ASN A 23 12.95 7.46 10.18
N GLY A 24 12.82 6.19 10.59
CA GLY A 24 11.50 5.65 10.99
C GLY A 24 10.38 5.75 9.92
N LEU A 25 10.74 5.95 8.65
CA LEU A 25 9.81 6.18 7.53
C LEU A 25 9.58 4.94 6.66
N PHE A 26 10.38 3.88 6.81
CA PHE A 26 10.34 2.68 5.95
C PHE A 26 10.75 1.43 6.73
N ASP A 27 10.08 0.30 6.47
CA ASP A 27 10.51 -1.02 6.92
C ASP A 27 10.00 -2.14 6.00
N VAL A 28 10.57 -3.34 6.14
CA VAL A 28 10.26 -4.52 5.33
C VAL A 28 10.30 -5.80 6.18
N PHE A 29 9.37 -6.72 5.91
CA PHE A 29 9.22 -7.95 6.66
C PHE A 29 8.83 -9.10 5.74
N THR A 30 9.05 -10.33 6.23
CA THR A 30 8.47 -11.53 5.63
C THR A 30 7.15 -11.90 6.32
N ILE A 31 6.23 -12.52 5.58
CA ILE A 31 4.96 -13.00 6.13
C ILE A 31 5.22 -14.14 7.12
N GLU A 32 6.19 -15.00 6.80
CA GLU A 32 6.55 -16.18 7.57
C GLU A 32 7.09 -15.83 8.96
N GLU A 33 7.96 -14.82 9.05
CA GLU A 33 8.44 -14.31 10.35
C GLU A 33 7.27 -13.74 11.15
N ASN A 34 6.36 -13.02 10.50
CA ASN A 34 5.22 -12.41 11.16
C ASN A 34 4.23 -13.45 11.72
N MET A 35 3.99 -14.55 11.02
CA MET A 35 3.13 -15.64 11.52
C MET A 35 3.66 -16.27 12.81
N LYS A 36 4.99 -16.38 12.96
CA LYS A 36 5.61 -16.97 14.16
C LYS A 36 5.31 -16.20 15.43
N TYR A 37 5.07 -14.89 15.32
CA TYR A 37 4.75 -14.03 16.46
C TYR A 37 3.25 -13.99 16.79
N ASN A 38 2.41 -14.75 16.06
CA ASN A 38 0.96 -14.91 16.27
C ASN A 38 0.22 -13.60 16.54
N VAL A 39 0.62 -12.54 15.84
CA VAL A 39 0.09 -11.21 16.06
C VAL A 39 -1.25 -11.11 15.38
N LYS A 40 -2.31 -11.02 16.17
CA LYS A 40 -3.60 -10.54 15.67
C LYS A 40 -3.44 -9.06 15.32
N THR A 41 -3.33 -8.75 14.03
CA THR A 41 -3.46 -7.35 13.59
C THR A 41 -4.84 -6.85 13.98
N PRO A 42 -4.95 -5.73 14.72
CA PRO A 42 -6.24 -5.23 15.14
C PRO A 42 -7.12 -4.92 13.92
N ALA A 43 -8.37 -5.37 13.98
CA ALA A 43 -9.34 -5.16 12.91
C ALA A 43 -9.71 -3.66 12.82
N TYR A 44 -9.90 -3.16 11.59
CA TYR A 44 -10.39 -1.79 11.32
C TYR A 44 -9.55 -0.64 11.87
N VAL A 45 -8.24 -0.80 11.86
CA VAL A 45 -7.33 0.27 12.28
C VAL A 45 -6.90 1.12 11.08
N ARG A 46 -7.19 2.43 11.14
CA ARG A 46 -6.62 3.42 10.23
C ARG A 46 -5.12 3.55 10.51
N ARG A 47 -4.32 3.33 9.47
CA ARG A 47 -2.84 3.38 9.51
C ARG A 47 -2.36 4.69 8.92
N ASP A 48 -1.21 5.19 9.36
CA ASP A 48 -0.58 6.41 8.84
C ASP A 48 0.52 6.12 7.79
N PHE A 49 0.55 4.89 7.24
CA PHE A 49 1.57 4.42 6.30
C PHE A 49 0.97 3.65 5.12
N TYR A 50 1.67 3.70 3.99
CA TYR A 50 1.44 2.87 2.82
C TYR A 50 2.04 1.48 3.04
N LYS A 51 1.43 0.47 2.42
CA LYS A 51 1.96 -0.90 2.45
C LYS A 51 1.91 -1.51 1.05
N ILE A 52 2.97 -2.20 0.67
CA ILE A 52 3.01 -3.05 -0.53
C ILE A 52 3.24 -4.48 -0.04
N LEU A 53 2.42 -5.41 -0.51
CA LEU A 53 2.43 -6.81 -0.11
C LEU A 53 2.59 -7.69 -1.35
N LEU A 54 3.69 -8.44 -1.40
CA LEU A 54 3.81 -9.59 -2.28
C LEU A 54 3.35 -10.82 -1.52
N PHE A 55 2.31 -11.47 -2.02
CA PHE A 55 1.61 -12.56 -1.37
C PHE A 55 1.66 -13.82 -2.24
N GLU A 56 1.99 -14.96 -1.63
CA GLU A 56 1.92 -16.28 -2.25
C GLU A 56 1.16 -17.22 -1.31
N GLY A 57 -0.08 -17.54 -1.67
CA GLY A 57 -0.96 -18.37 -0.84
C GLY A 57 -2.43 -18.12 -1.13
N GLU A 58 -3.28 -18.38 -0.13
CA GLU A 58 -4.71 -18.13 -0.20
C GLU A 58 -5.19 -17.32 1.01
N ASN A 59 -5.98 -16.28 0.77
CA ASN A 59 -6.60 -15.47 1.81
C ASN A 59 -7.82 -14.71 1.25
N ILE A 60 -8.66 -14.17 2.13
CA ILE A 60 -9.74 -13.24 1.79
C ILE A 60 -9.38 -11.90 2.40
N PHE A 61 -9.23 -10.88 1.54
CA PHE A 61 -8.99 -9.50 1.96
C PHE A 61 -10.29 -8.72 1.95
N HIS A 62 -10.59 -8.04 3.05
CA HIS A 62 -11.77 -7.21 3.21
C HIS A 62 -11.42 -5.74 3.07
N PHE A 63 -12.08 -5.04 2.15
CA PHE A 63 -11.97 -3.60 1.91
C PHE A 63 -13.35 -2.97 2.06
N GLY A 64 -13.60 -2.30 3.19
CA GLY A 64 -14.96 -1.85 3.52
C GLY A 64 -15.94 -3.02 3.61
N ASP A 65 -17.01 -3.00 2.80
CA ASP A 65 -18.05 -4.02 2.74
C ASP A 65 -17.75 -5.15 1.74
N GLU A 66 -16.65 -5.06 1.01
CA GLU A 66 -16.28 -6.05 -0.01
C GLU A 66 -15.24 -7.03 0.51
N SER A 67 -15.44 -8.31 0.21
CA SER A 67 -14.51 -9.39 0.51
C SER A 67 -13.97 -9.97 -0.79
N ILE A 68 -12.65 -9.93 -0.97
CA ILE A 68 -12.00 -10.33 -2.21
C ILE A 68 -11.13 -11.56 -1.93
N PRO A 69 -11.47 -12.73 -2.49
CA PRO A 69 -10.61 -13.91 -2.41
C PRO A 69 -9.37 -13.69 -3.27
N VAL A 70 -8.20 -13.98 -2.71
CA VAL A 70 -6.90 -13.89 -3.35
C VAL A 70 -6.23 -15.24 -3.26
N SER A 71 -5.80 -15.79 -4.39
CA SER A 71 -5.11 -17.07 -4.48
C SER A 71 -3.88 -16.95 -5.40
N GLY A 72 -2.84 -17.73 -5.10
CA GLY A 72 -1.59 -17.76 -5.85
C GLY A 72 -0.69 -16.56 -5.57
N LYS A 73 0.06 -16.13 -6.59
CA LYS A 73 1.05 -15.05 -6.53
C LYS A 73 0.38 -13.72 -6.84
N THR A 74 0.31 -12.83 -5.86
CA THR A 74 -0.43 -11.56 -5.98
C THR A 74 0.35 -10.40 -5.37
N LEU A 75 0.34 -9.25 -6.03
CA LEU A 75 0.84 -7.99 -5.49
C LEU A 75 -0.33 -7.11 -5.06
N LEU A 76 -0.32 -6.64 -3.81
CA LEU A 76 -1.35 -5.79 -3.23
C LEU A 76 -0.76 -4.46 -2.73
N PHE A 77 -1.51 -3.37 -2.90
CA PHE A 77 -1.18 -2.06 -2.34
C PHE A 77 -2.23 -1.61 -1.32
N PHE A 78 -1.80 -0.93 -0.28
CA PHE A 78 -2.69 -0.39 0.74
C PHE A 78 -2.35 1.08 0.99
N ASN A 79 -3.39 1.91 1.03
CA ASN A 79 -3.32 3.34 1.37
C ASN A 79 -3.74 3.54 2.85
N PRO A 80 -3.06 4.42 3.61
CA PRO A 80 -3.53 4.96 4.90
C PRO A 80 -5.04 5.23 5.02
N ASN A 81 -5.64 5.77 3.97
CA ASN A 81 -7.03 6.22 3.93
C ASN A 81 -8.05 5.10 3.69
N THR A 82 -7.61 3.88 3.37
CA THR A 82 -8.48 2.74 3.08
C THR A 82 -8.37 1.70 4.20
N PRO A 83 -9.38 1.57 5.07
CA PRO A 83 -9.43 0.49 6.05
C PRO A 83 -9.46 -0.88 5.36
N TYR A 84 -8.66 -1.81 5.86
CA TYR A 84 -8.66 -3.19 5.38
C TYR A 84 -8.48 -4.18 6.52
N THR A 85 -9.02 -5.38 6.34
CA THR A 85 -8.75 -6.55 7.18
C THR A 85 -8.52 -7.77 6.28
N TYR A 86 -8.08 -8.89 6.85
CA TYR A 86 -7.92 -10.13 6.11
C TYR A 86 -8.13 -11.31 7.04
N GLU A 87 -8.58 -12.44 6.47
CA GLU A 87 -8.79 -13.69 7.19
C GLU A 87 -7.48 -14.24 7.76
N THR A 88 -7.59 -15.20 8.68
CA THR A 88 -6.39 -15.86 9.23
C THR A 88 -5.57 -16.47 8.10
N LEU A 89 -4.28 -16.12 8.03
CA LEU A 89 -3.40 -16.60 6.98
C LEU A 89 -3.23 -18.13 7.06
N ALA A 90 -3.40 -18.81 5.93
CA ALA A 90 -3.27 -20.26 5.86
C ALA A 90 -1.81 -20.70 6.14
N PRO A 91 -1.60 -21.88 6.77
CA PRO A 91 -0.27 -22.46 6.94
C PRO A 91 0.45 -22.59 5.60
N GLY A 92 1.72 -22.17 5.54
CA GLY A 92 2.53 -22.24 4.33
C GLY A 92 2.40 -21.05 3.38
N THR A 93 1.58 -20.05 3.71
CA THR A 93 1.57 -18.75 3.02
C THR A 93 2.93 -18.07 3.15
N LYS A 94 3.44 -17.53 2.06
CA LYS A 94 4.75 -16.86 1.98
C LYS A 94 4.61 -15.48 1.38
N GLY A 95 5.61 -14.64 1.64
CA GLY A 95 5.71 -13.38 0.94
C GLY A 95 6.42 -12.30 1.73
N TYR A 96 6.33 -11.09 1.20
CA TYR A 96 7.01 -9.93 1.74
C TYR A 96 6.04 -8.78 1.82
N PHE A 97 6.21 -7.92 2.81
CA PHE A 97 5.57 -6.62 2.79
C PHE A 97 6.53 -5.54 3.25
N CYS A 98 6.49 -4.40 2.56
CA CYS A 98 7.11 -3.19 3.03
C CYS A 98 6.05 -2.18 3.45
N VAL A 99 6.42 -1.36 4.42
CA VAL A 99 5.60 -0.27 4.94
C VAL A 99 6.40 1.02 4.87
N PHE A 100 5.75 2.12 4.50
CA PHE A 100 6.42 3.41 4.44
C PHE A 100 5.47 4.57 4.59
N LYS A 101 5.97 5.67 5.15
CA LYS A 101 5.23 6.94 5.19
C LYS A 101 5.44 7.73 3.90
N GLU A 102 4.57 8.69 3.64
CA GLU A 102 4.67 9.55 2.45
C GLU A 102 6.01 10.30 2.40
N GLU A 103 6.51 10.72 3.56
CA GLU A 103 7.77 11.44 3.69
C GLU A 103 8.98 10.62 3.24
N PHE A 104 8.86 9.29 3.17
CA PHE A 104 9.92 8.44 2.63
C PHE A 104 10.24 8.79 1.18
N PHE A 105 9.23 9.21 0.41
CA PHE A 105 9.35 9.58 -0.99
C PHE A 105 9.51 11.08 -1.23
N LYS A 106 9.48 11.90 -0.18
CA LYS A 106 9.69 13.35 -0.26
C LYS A 106 11.00 13.61 -1.02
N ASP A 107 10.89 14.33 -2.13
CA ASP A 107 11.98 14.70 -3.07
C ASP A 107 12.47 13.62 -4.05
N SER A 108 11.94 12.39 -4.02
CA SER A 108 12.39 11.30 -4.92
C SER A 108 11.41 10.98 -6.06
N LEU A 109 10.10 11.04 -5.79
CA LEU A 109 9.05 10.91 -6.81
C LEU A 109 8.52 12.30 -7.16
N ARG A 110 8.53 12.63 -8.47
CA ARG A 110 7.86 13.85 -8.97
C ARG A 110 6.33 13.74 -8.96
N ILE A 111 5.80 12.53 -8.82
CA ILE A 111 4.38 12.23 -8.80
C ILE A 111 3.99 11.97 -7.34
N HIS A 112 2.94 12.62 -6.85
CA HIS A 112 2.43 12.34 -5.52
C HIS A 112 1.84 10.93 -5.48
N LEU A 113 2.12 10.19 -4.40
CA LEU A 113 1.61 8.82 -4.25
C LEU A 113 0.09 8.79 -4.31
N THR A 114 -0.58 9.81 -3.77
CA THR A 114 -2.04 9.97 -3.80
C THR A 114 -2.64 10.08 -5.21
N ASP A 115 -1.86 10.54 -6.18
CA ASP A 115 -2.33 10.73 -7.56
C ASP A 115 -2.32 9.42 -8.35
N LEU A 116 -1.55 8.43 -7.90
CA LEU A 116 -1.43 7.14 -8.56
C LEU A 116 -2.72 6.33 -8.40
N PRO A 117 -3.24 5.71 -9.48
CA PRO A 117 -4.50 4.98 -9.44
C PRO A 117 -4.50 3.83 -8.42
N LEU A 118 -3.34 3.24 -8.15
CA LEU A 118 -3.14 2.17 -7.17
C LEU A 118 -3.22 2.60 -5.70
N PHE A 119 -3.18 3.92 -5.44
CA PHE A 119 -3.38 4.47 -4.10
C PHE A 119 -4.65 5.33 -4.02
N LYS A 120 -5.47 5.45 -5.07
CA LYS A 120 -6.72 6.20 -4.97
C LYS A 120 -7.71 5.52 -4.00
N PRO A 121 -8.51 6.30 -3.25
CA PRO A 121 -9.62 5.74 -2.48
C PRO A 121 -10.53 4.88 -3.38
N PHE A 122 -11.08 3.79 -2.84
CA PHE A 122 -11.94 2.85 -3.57
C PHE A 122 -11.29 2.09 -4.74
N SER A 123 -9.98 2.27 -4.99
CA SER A 123 -9.24 1.37 -5.87
C SER A 123 -9.10 0.00 -5.21
N LYS A 124 -9.10 -1.05 -6.04
CA LYS A 124 -8.79 -2.43 -5.63
C LYS A 124 -7.43 -2.80 -6.21
N PRO A 125 -6.31 -2.35 -5.62
CA PRO A 125 -5.00 -2.56 -6.19
C PRO A 125 -4.49 -3.98 -5.88
N ILE A 126 -5.22 -4.98 -6.36
CA ILE A 126 -4.91 -6.40 -6.26
C ILE A 126 -4.51 -6.86 -7.65
N TYR A 127 -3.26 -7.27 -7.80
CA TYR A 127 -2.68 -7.63 -9.08
C TYR A 127 -2.19 -9.08 -9.04
N PRO A 128 -2.99 -10.03 -9.56
CA PRO A 128 -2.51 -11.38 -9.80
C PRO A 128 -1.30 -11.34 -10.73
N LEU A 129 -0.25 -12.08 -10.38
CA LEU A 129 1.01 -12.09 -11.11
C LEU A 129 1.18 -13.42 -11.87
N SER A 130 1.67 -13.34 -13.10
CA SER A 130 2.21 -14.50 -13.79
C SER A 130 3.54 -14.93 -13.15
N ASP A 131 3.98 -16.16 -13.42
CA ASP A 131 5.26 -16.68 -12.90
C ASP A 131 6.45 -15.83 -13.36
N ASP A 132 6.45 -15.37 -14.61
CA ASP A 132 7.50 -14.50 -15.15
C ASP A 132 7.59 -13.18 -14.37
N LEU A 133 6.44 -12.53 -14.16
CA LEU A 133 6.41 -11.24 -13.47
C LEU A 133 6.71 -11.38 -11.98
N PHE A 134 6.30 -12.50 -11.37
CA PHE A 134 6.71 -12.82 -10.01
C PHE A 134 8.22 -13.02 -9.91
N ALA A 135 8.85 -13.68 -10.88
CA ALA A 135 10.31 -13.85 -10.93
C ALA A 135 11.06 -12.52 -11.11
N GLU A 136 10.43 -11.48 -11.68
CA GLU A 136 10.97 -10.13 -11.73
C GLU A 136 10.77 -9.34 -10.42
N ILE A 137 9.60 -9.47 -9.80
CA ILE A 137 9.18 -8.67 -8.63
C ILE A 137 9.76 -9.23 -7.33
N HIS A 138 9.77 -10.55 -7.16
CA HIS A 138 10.23 -11.20 -5.94
C HIS A 138 11.67 -10.83 -5.56
N PRO A 139 12.65 -10.82 -6.49
CA PRO A 139 14.01 -10.38 -6.19
C PRO A 139 14.11 -8.94 -5.70
N LEU A 140 13.18 -8.05 -6.07
CA LEU A 140 13.18 -6.67 -5.56
C LEU A 140 12.91 -6.63 -4.06
N PHE A 141 11.97 -7.44 -3.56
CA PHE A 141 11.70 -7.54 -2.12
C PHE A 141 12.89 -8.13 -1.36
N VAL A 142 13.54 -9.15 -1.93
CA VAL A 142 14.76 -9.74 -1.36
C VAL A 142 15.87 -8.69 -1.27
N LYS A 143 16.09 -7.93 -2.34
CA LYS A 143 17.06 -6.82 -2.35
C LYS A 143 16.72 -5.77 -1.29
N ILE A 144 15.48 -5.32 -1.21
CA ILE A 144 15.03 -4.36 -0.19
C ILE A 144 15.34 -4.87 1.24
N LYS A 145 15.07 -6.14 1.52
CA LYS A 145 15.38 -6.76 2.83
C LYS A 145 16.89 -6.81 3.11
N ASN A 146 17.69 -7.18 2.12
CA ASN A 146 19.14 -7.23 2.29
C ASN A 146 19.72 -5.82 2.52
N GLU A 147 19.22 -4.82 1.79
CA GLU A 147 19.65 -3.43 1.94
C GLU A 147 19.27 -2.87 3.33
N ILE A 148 18.08 -3.18 3.87
CA ILE A 148 17.69 -2.66 5.18
C ILE A 148 18.60 -3.19 6.30
N GLU A 149 18.99 -4.46 6.20
CA GLU A 149 19.90 -5.15 7.14
C GLU A 149 21.36 -4.73 6.97
N GLY A 150 21.72 -4.24 5.78
CA GLY A 150 23.05 -3.74 5.45
C GLY A 150 23.40 -2.38 6.08
N ASP A 151 24.69 -2.04 5.98
CA ASP A 151 25.31 -0.82 6.49
C ASP A 151 25.68 0.19 5.39
N TYR A 152 25.22 -0.03 4.16
CA TYR A 152 25.50 0.84 3.03
C TYR A 152 24.96 2.27 3.24
N SER A 153 25.82 3.27 3.01
CA SER A 153 25.51 4.68 3.28
C SER A 153 24.31 5.23 2.51
N TYR A 154 24.07 4.76 1.29
CA TYR A 154 22.96 5.21 0.44
C TYR A 154 21.83 4.17 0.34
N LYS A 155 21.73 3.23 1.30
CA LYS A 155 20.73 2.15 1.26
C LYS A 155 19.29 2.64 1.07
N TYR A 156 18.91 3.75 1.69
CA TYR A 156 17.54 4.27 1.56
C TYR A 156 17.25 4.84 0.17
N GLU A 157 18.23 5.43 -0.51
CA GLU A 157 18.05 5.87 -1.90
C GLU A 157 17.88 4.68 -2.85
N LEU A 158 18.63 3.60 -2.59
CA LEU A 158 18.50 2.35 -3.34
C LEU A 158 17.15 1.67 -3.07
N ILE A 159 16.70 1.64 -1.81
CA ILE A 159 15.39 1.13 -1.44
C ILE A 159 14.28 1.94 -2.11
N LYS A 160 14.34 3.27 -2.12
CA LYS A 160 13.37 4.11 -2.85
C LYS A 160 13.31 3.74 -4.33
N SER A 161 14.45 3.45 -4.96
CA SER A 161 14.51 3.00 -6.35
C SER A 161 13.80 1.65 -6.55
N TYR A 162 14.05 0.67 -5.68
CA TYR A 162 13.37 -0.64 -5.76
C TYR A 162 11.87 -0.53 -5.51
N VAL A 163 11.44 0.25 -4.52
CA VAL A 163 10.02 0.46 -4.24
C VAL A 163 9.34 1.22 -5.37
N SER A 164 10.01 2.21 -5.98
CA SER A 164 9.52 2.87 -7.19
C SER A 164 9.34 1.88 -8.33
N ALA A 165 10.30 0.97 -8.54
CA ALA A 165 10.19 -0.08 -9.55
C ALA A 165 8.96 -0.98 -9.30
N LEU A 166 8.68 -1.35 -8.05
CA LEU A 166 7.47 -2.10 -7.68
C LEU A 166 6.19 -1.35 -8.05
N ILE A 167 6.13 -0.05 -7.74
CA ILE A 167 4.99 0.82 -8.06
C ILE A 167 4.78 0.89 -9.58
N PHE A 168 5.84 1.15 -10.35
CA PHE A 168 5.74 1.26 -11.80
C PHE A 168 5.41 -0.07 -12.49
N SER A 169 5.92 -1.20 -11.97
CA SER A 169 5.51 -2.53 -12.47
C SER A 169 4.02 -2.76 -12.29
N ALA A 170 3.44 -2.37 -11.16
CA ALA A 170 1.99 -2.46 -10.93
C ALA A 170 1.19 -1.51 -11.84
N LEU A 171 1.68 -0.28 -12.06
CA LEU A 171 1.05 0.65 -13.02
C LEU A 171 1.04 0.07 -14.43
N LYS A 172 2.13 -0.56 -14.86
CA LYS A 172 2.20 -1.23 -16.17
C LYS A 172 1.15 -2.35 -16.31
N LEU A 173 0.88 -3.09 -15.23
CA LEU A 173 -0.19 -4.09 -15.20
C LEU A 173 -1.57 -3.46 -15.34
N SER A 174 -1.80 -2.32 -14.67
CA SER A 174 -3.09 -1.63 -14.71
C SER A 174 -3.43 -1.03 -16.08
N VAL A 175 -2.43 -0.75 -16.91
CA VAL A 175 -2.59 -0.25 -18.29
C VAL A 175 -2.76 -1.39 -19.30
N SER A 176 -2.31 -2.61 -18.96
CA SER A 176 -2.55 -3.77 -19.80
C SER A 176 -4.06 -4.06 -19.83
N PRO A 177 -4.69 -4.25 -21.01
CA PRO A 177 -6.12 -4.50 -21.11
C PRO A 177 -6.45 -5.91 -20.60
N ALA A 178 -6.45 -6.07 -19.28
CA ALA A 178 -7.03 -7.23 -18.63
C ALA A 178 -8.55 -7.16 -18.84
N LYS A 179 -9.09 -8.22 -19.45
CA LYS A 179 -10.50 -8.44 -19.74
C LYS A 179 -11.35 -7.99 -18.54
N PRO A 180 -12.37 -7.13 -18.72
CA PRO A 180 -13.10 -6.57 -17.60
C PRO A 180 -13.89 -7.68 -16.90
N GLU A 181 -13.37 -8.17 -15.78
CA GLU A 181 -14.24 -8.76 -14.77
C GLU A 181 -15.08 -7.62 -14.21
N SER A 182 -16.37 -7.70 -14.56
CA SER A 182 -17.49 -6.85 -14.16
C SER A 182 -17.13 -5.65 -13.28
N THR A 183 -16.68 -4.55 -13.91
CA THR A 183 -16.70 -3.25 -13.25
C THR A 183 -18.15 -2.90 -12.99
N ASN A 184 -18.54 -2.98 -11.72
CA ASN A 184 -19.87 -2.65 -11.24
C ASN A 184 -20.21 -1.22 -11.71
N ALA A 185 -21.37 -1.04 -12.36
CA ALA A 185 -21.78 0.26 -12.91
C ALA A 185 -21.82 1.34 -11.81
N ALA A 186 -22.11 0.93 -10.57
CA ALA A 186 -22.03 1.79 -9.40
C ALA A 186 -20.63 2.39 -9.21
N THR A 187 -19.56 1.59 -9.29
CA THR A 187 -18.17 2.06 -9.13
C THR A 187 -17.78 3.08 -10.20
N ARG A 188 -18.24 2.89 -11.45
CA ARG A 188 -18.01 3.88 -12.52
C ARG A 188 -18.74 5.19 -12.24
N ILE A 189 -19.99 5.12 -11.80
CA ILE A 189 -20.79 6.31 -11.47
C ILE A 189 -20.18 7.04 -10.28
N THR A 190 -19.73 6.33 -9.23
CA THR A 190 -19.07 6.94 -8.07
C THR A 190 -17.74 7.59 -8.45
N ALA A 191 -16.93 6.98 -9.31
CA ALA A 191 -15.68 7.57 -9.78
C ALA A 191 -15.94 8.88 -10.57
N VAL A 192 -16.92 8.88 -11.48
CA VAL A 192 -17.33 10.08 -12.22
C VAL A 192 -17.88 11.15 -11.27
N PHE A 193 -18.69 10.77 -10.28
CA PHE A 193 -19.23 11.71 -9.30
C PHE A 193 -18.13 12.35 -8.44
N MET A 194 -17.16 11.56 -7.97
CA MET A 194 -16.02 12.06 -7.20
C MET A 194 -15.14 13.00 -8.04
N GLU A 195 -14.91 12.70 -9.32
CA GLU A 195 -14.18 13.59 -10.23
C GLU A 195 -14.93 14.92 -10.47
N VAL A 196 -16.27 14.87 -10.58
CA VAL A 196 -17.09 16.08 -10.69
C VAL A 196 -17.05 16.90 -9.39
N LEU A 197 -17.08 16.25 -8.22
CA LEU A 197 -16.93 16.94 -6.94
C LEU A 197 -15.57 17.63 -6.81
N ASP A 198 -14.48 16.94 -7.15
CA ASP A 198 -13.14 17.53 -7.11
C ASP A 198 -13.02 18.75 -8.02
N ARG A 199 -13.68 18.74 -9.18
CA ARG A 199 -13.72 19.89 -10.11
C ARG A 199 -14.64 21.02 -9.64
N GLN A 200 -15.73 20.71 -8.93
CA GLN A 200 -16.69 21.71 -8.46
C GLN A 200 -16.29 22.36 -7.12
N PHE A 201 -15.34 21.77 -6.40
CA PHE A 201 -14.79 22.32 -5.14
C PHE A 201 -13.28 22.63 -5.23
N SER A 202 -12.77 22.99 -6.41
CA SER A 202 -11.51 23.72 -6.50
C SER A 202 -11.56 24.93 -5.55
N ILE A 203 -10.61 25.02 -4.63
CA ILE A 203 -10.51 26.04 -3.56
C ILE A 203 -10.06 27.40 -4.15
N GLU A 204 -10.65 27.80 -5.28
CA GLU A 204 -10.43 29.09 -5.92
C GLU A 204 -11.65 30.01 -5.73
N SER A 205 -12.03 30.31 -4.48
CA SER A 205 -12.64 31.60 -4.16
C SER A 205 -12.76 31.81 -2.65
N ILE A 206 -11.72 32.38 -2.03
CA ILE A 206 -11.84 33.05 -0.72
C ILE A 206 -12.18 34.55 -0.90
N SER A 207 -12.45 35.04 -2.11
CA SER A 207 -12.54 36.50 -2.34
C SER A 207 -13.77 37.01 -3.11
N GLN A 208 -14.92 36.35 -2.98
CA GLN A 208 -16.19 37.01 -3.33
C GLN A 208 -16.99 37.31 -2.07
N LYS A 209 -16.70 38.47 -1.47
CA LYS A 209 -17.63 39.13 -0.55
C LYS A 209 -18.91 39.44 -1.33
N ILE A 210 -19.99 38.75 -0.98
CA ILE A 210 -21.32 39.02 -1.49
C ILE A 210 -21.80 40.32 -0.82
N THR A 211 -21.79 41.43 -1.57
CA THR A 211 -22.39 42.68 -1.10
C THR A 211 -23.89 42.63 -1.37
N CYS A 212 -24.68 42.49 -0.32
CA CYS A 212 -26.14 42.56 -0.41
C CYS A 212 -26.56 44.01 -0.69
N ARG A 213 -27.34 44.25 -1.75
CA ARG A 213 -28.01 45.53 -1.97
C ARG A 213 -29.41 45.43 -1.40
N THR A 214 -29.69 46.27 -0.40
CA THR A 214 -31.04 46.53 0.12
C THR A 214 -31.83 47.39 -0.85
#